data_AF-A0AAJ0TAG5-F1
#
_entry.id   AF-A0AAJ0TAG5-F1
#
_cell.length_a   1.000
_cell.length_b   1.000
_cell.length_c   1.000
_cell.angle_alpha   90.00
_cell.angle_beta   90.00
_cell.angle_gamma   90.00
#
_symmetry.space_group_name_H-M   'P 1'
#
loop_
_entity.id
_entity.type
_entity.pdbx_description
1 polymer ?
#
loop_
_entity_poly.entity_id
_entity_poly.type
_entity_poly.pdbx_seq_one_letter_code
_entity_poly.pdbx_strand_id
1 'polypeptide(L)'
;MKAKDMIVKSMKRVKEERGLRVSKPNNQLSEGHIRKADHNLIVMTDLSRLGHEDWVVISAYYAMYQSAMSLLTKIGLESKDHATTAAVLEYFFGEQISKDLIGKFNELKERKDKIEAITISEKYIDYLWKIKRARETVQYGISINYKETDVVMRNAREFVSKMKLVLNELDEKLVEIIGKKAKELQILQ
;
A
#
# COMPACT_ATOMS: atom_id res chain seq x y z
N MET A 1 -9.69 -7.14 -13.59
CA MET A 1 -8.53 -8.05 -13.58
C MET A 1 -8.24 -8.38 -12.13
N LYS A 2 -8.03 -9.65 -11.77
CA LYS A 2 -7.79 -10.02 -10.36
C LYS A 2 -6.40 -9.53 -9.92
N ALA A 3 -6.22 -9.21 -8.64
CA ALA A 3 -4.96 -8.68 -8.10
C ALA A 3 -3.74 -9.56 -8.46
N LYS A 4 -3.89 -10.89 -8.38
CA LYS A 4 -2.84 -11.85 -8.78
C LYS A 4 -2.39 -11.66 -10.24
N ASP A 5 -3.32 -11.50 -11.16
CA ASP A 5 -3.03 -11.35 -12.59
C ASP A 5 -2.29 -10.03 -12.86
N MET A 6 -2.67 -8.97 -12.15
CA MET A 6 -1.97 -7.68 -12.18
C MET A 6 -0.51 -7.81 -11.72
N ILE A 7 -0.29 -8.51 -10.62
CA ILE A 7 1.03 -8.77 -10.05
C ILE A 7 1.89 -9.54 -11.05
N VAL A 8 1.41 -10.67 -11.57
CA VAL A 8 2.16 -11.50 -12.52
C VAL A 8 2.49 -10.71 -13.79
N LYS A 9 1.52 -9.97 -14.35
CA LYS A 9 1.75 -9.09 -15.51
C LYS A 9 2.75 -7.99 -15.21
N SER A 10 2.74 -7.43 -14.00
CA SER A 10 3.69 -6.40 -13.58
C SER A 10 5.10 -6.95 -13.40
N MET A 11 5.23 -8.17 -12.87
CA MET A 11 6.51 -8.87 -12.75
C MET A 11 7.14 -9.22 -14.11
N LYS A 12 6.32 -9.48 -15.15
CA LYS A 12 6.83 -9.68 -16.53
C LYS A 12 7.47 -8.43 -17.13
N ARG A 13 7.05 -7.24 -16.68
CA ARG A 13 7.51 -5.93 -17.19
C ARG A 13 8.67 -5.34 -16.39
N VAL A 14 9.38 -6.14 -15.59
CA VAL A 14 10.51 -5.67 -14.76
C VAL A 14 11.60 -4.97 -15.60
N LYS A 15 11.80 -5.39 -16.85
CA LYS A 15 12.76 -4.77 -17.78
C LYS A 15 12.34 -3.40 -18.31
N GLU A 16 11.06 -3.03 -18.18
CA GLU A 16 10.48 -1.81 -18.76
C GLU A 16 10.40 -0.64 -17.76
N GLU A 17 11.22 -0.65 -16.69
CA GLU A 17 11.28 0.37 -15.62
C GLU A 17 9.99 0.61 -14.81
N ARG A 18 8.85 0.01 -15.18
CA ARG A 18 7.53 0.19 -14.55
C ARG A 18 6.95 -1.08 -13.93
N GLY A 19 7.75 -2.13 -13.78
CA GLY A 19 7.33 -3.43 -13.24
C GLY A 19 7.38 -3.57 -11.72
N LEU A 20 6.91 -4.72 -11.24
CA LEU A 20 7.09 -5.20 -9.86
C LEU A 20 8.33 -6.07 -9.77
N ARG A 21 9.29 -5.69 -8.94
CA ARG A 21 10.53 -6.45 -8.71
C ARG A 21 10.51 -7.10 -7.34
N VAL A 22 10.97 -8.36 -7.28
CA VAL A 22 11.33 -9.00 -6.02
C VAL A 22 12.73 -8.57 -5.63
N SER A 23 12.87 -8.01 -4.43
CA SER A 23 14.13 -7.54 -3.84
C SER A 23 14.33 -8.16 -2.45
N LYS A 24 15.25 -7.61 -1.65
CA LYS A 24 15.46 -8.02 -0.26
C LYS A 24 14.62 -7.14 0.66
N PRO A 25 14.02 -7.69 1.74
CA PRO A 25 13.43 -6.90 2.81
C PRO A 25 14.36 -5.78 3.27
N ASN A 26 13.83 -4.57 3.42
CA ASN A 26 14.62 -3.40 3.80
C ASN A 26 13.88 -2.54 4.84
N ASN A 27 14.20 -2.76 6.12
CA ASN A 27 13.59 -2.04 7.24
C ASN A 27 13.90 -0.54 7.20
N GLN A 28 15.14 -0.14 6.89
CA GLN A 28 15.54 1.27 6.86
C GLN A 28 14.78 2.06 5.79
N LEU A 29 14.61 1.48 4.60
CA LEU A 29 13.85 2.09 3.52
C LEU A 29 12.35 2.11 3.85
N SER A 30 11.83 1.04 4.43
CA SER A 30 10.46 0.94 4.93
C SER A 30 10.15 2.08 5.92
N GLU A 31 10.98 2.26 6.94
CA GLU A 31 10.86 3.37 7.90
C GLU A 31 10.97 4.75 7.23
N GLY A 32 11.85 4.89 6.24
CA GLY A 32 11.96 6.11 5.43
C GLY A 32 10.65 6.47 4.73
N HIS A 33 9.98 5.48 4.15
CA HIS A 33 8.67 5.64 3.54
C HIS A 33 7.59 6.05 4.56
N ILE A 34 7.57 5.48 5.77
CA ILE A 34 6.64 5.92 6.83
C ILE A 34 6.91 7.35 7.26
N ARG A 35 8.18 7.74 7.48
CA ARG A 35 8.51 9.14 7.79
C ARG A 35 8.02 10.08 6.69
N LYS A 36 8.15 9.69 5.42
CA LYS A 36 7.62 10.48 4.30
C LYS A 36 6.10 10.51 4.28
N ALA A 37 5.42 9.41 4.61
CA ALA A 37 3.97 9.36 4.74
C ALA A 37 3.46 10.31 5.84
N ASP A 38 4.10 10.30 7.01
CA ASP A 38 3.78 11.18 8.14
C ASP A 38 3.99 12.65 7.79
N HIS A 39 5.12 12.97 7.15
CA HIS A 39 5.37 14.31 6.63
C HIS A 39 4.26 14.76 5.65
N ASN A 40 3.81 13.89 4.74
CA ASN A 40 2.74 14.22 3.82
C ASN A 40 1.38 14.43 4.53
N LEU A 41 1.10 13.74 5.64
CA LEU A 41 -0.10 13.99 6.45
C LEU A 41 -0.06 15.37 7.14
N ILE A 42 1.12 15.81 7.57
CA ILE A 42 1.32 17.15 8.13
C ILE A 42 1.09 18.19 7.03
N VAL A 43 1.77 18.05 5.89
CA VAL A 43 1.61 18.94 4.73
C VAL A 43 0.14 19.02 4.26
N MET A 44 -0.54 17.88 4.19
CA MET A 44 -1.98 17.81 3.89
C MET A 44 -2.83 18.66 4.86
N THR A 45 -2.48 18.63 6.15
CA THR A 45 -3.18 19.41 7.19
C THR A 45 -2.94 20.90 7.00
N ASP A 46 -1.71 21.30 6.70
CA ASP A 46 -1.36 22.71 6.48
C ASP A 46 -2.02 23.26 5.21
N LEU A 47 -2.02 22.50 4.12
CA LEU A 47 -2.68 22.88 2.87
C LEU A 47 -4.19 23.03 3.02
N SER A 48 -4.83 22.16 3.82
CA SER A 48 -6.26 22.28 4.13
C SER A 48 -6.57 23.59 4.86
N ARG A 49 -5.73 23.99 5.84
CA ARG A 49 -5.88 25.26 6.54
C ARG A 49 -5.69 26.47 5.62
N LEU A 50 -4.86 26.33 4.60
CA LEU A 50 -4.59 27.36 3.59
C LEU A 50 -5.63 27.38 2.45
N GLY A 51 -6.57 26.43 2.40
CA GLY A 51 -7.61 26.37 1.37
C GLY A 51 -7.14 25.80 0.02
N HIS A 52 -6.04 25.05 -0.01
CA HIS A 52 -5.52 24.42 -1.24
C HIS A 52 -6.07 23.00 -1.42
N GLU A 53 -7.34 22.90 -1.84
CA GLU A 53 -8.12 21.65 -1.86
C GLU A 53 -7.53 20.57 -2.81
N ASP A 54 -7.09 20.96 -4.00
CA ASP A 54 -6.36 20.11 -4.95
C ASP A 54 -5.08 19.52 -4.34
N TRP A 55 -4.29 20.35 -3.66
CA TRP A 55 -3.06 19.94 -3.00
C TRP A 55 -3.31 19.07 -1.76
N VAL A 56 -4.46 19.23 -1.08
CA VAL A 56 -4.90 18.30 -0.03
C VAL A 56 -5.06 16.89 -0.60
N VAL A 57 -5.73 16.76 -1.75
CA VAL A 57 -5.91 15.46 -2.45
C VAL A 57 -4.56 14.87 -2.87
N ILE A 58 -3.67 15.67 -3.44
CA ILE A 58 -2.33 15.24 -3.86
C ILE A 58 -1.51 14.75 -2.65
N SER A 59 -1.55 15.50 -1.54
CA SER A 59 -0.78 15.16 -0.34
C SER A 59 -1.34 13.91 0.36
N ALA A 60 -2.67 13.79 0.45
CA ALA A 60 -3.36 12.62 0.96
C ALA A 60 -2.99 11.36 0.16
N TYR A 61 -3.00 11.46 -1.18
CA TYR A 61 -2.56 10.39 -2.06
C TYR A 61 -1.13 9.95 -1.76
N TYR A 62 -0.19 10.89 -1.67
CA TYR A 62 1.21 10.54 -1.43
C TYR A 62 1.46 10.05 -0.01
N ALA A 63 0.67 10.48 0.99
CA ALA A 63 0.73 9.89 2.32
C ALA A 63 0.37 8.40 2.28
N MET A 64 -0.76 8.06 1.65
CA MET A 64 -1.21 6.68 1.53
C MET A 64 -0.26 5.84 0.68
N TYR A 65 0.16 6.35 -0.48
CA TYR A 65 1.09 5.64 -1.37
C TYR A 65 2.44 5.38 -0.70
N GLN A 66 3.01 6.35 0.00
CA GLN A 66 4.28 6.14 0.73
C GLN A 66 4.11 5.09 1.84
N SER A 67 3.01 5.10 2.58
CA SER A 67 2.76 4.06 3.58
C SER A 67 2.58 2.66 2.97
N ALA A 68 2.01 2.54 1.78
CA ALA A 68 1.95 1.28 1.04
C ALA A 68 3.35 0.83 0.56
N MET A 69 4.15 1.76 0.03
CA MET A 69 5.55 1.49 -0.36
C MET A 69 6.40 1.02 0.82
N SER A 70 6.16 1.55 2.01
CA SER A 70 6.77 1.03 3.24
C SER A 70 6.49 -0.46 3.45
N LEU A 71 5.25 -0.89 3.24
CA LEU A 71 4.87 -2.29 3.38
C LEU A 71 5.53 -3.17 2.32
N LEU A 72 5.53 -2.73 1.06
CA LEU A 72 6.20 -3.43 -0.04
C LEU A 72 7.70 -3.63 0.25
N THR A 73 8.39 -2.57 0.66
CA THR A 73 9.83 -2.62 0.96
C THR A 73 10.14 -3.48 2.19
N LYS A 74 9.25 -3.49 3.21
CA LYS A 74 9.34 -4.40 4.36
C LYS A 74 9.32 -5.87 3.93
N ILE A 75 8.51 -6.23 2.94
CA ILE A 75 8.40 -7.62 2.45
C ILE A 75 9.33 -7.95 1.26
N GLY A 76 10.25 -7.04 0.91
CA GLY A 76 11.20 -7.26 -0.20
C GLY A 76 10.56 -7.17 -1.59
N LEU A 77 9.63 -6.25 -1.76
CA LEU A 77 9.03 -5.90 -3.06
C LEU A 77 9.31 -4.44 -3.40
N GLU A 78 9.54 -4.18 -4.68
CA GLU A 78 9.73 -2.85 -5.24
C GLU A 78 8.76 -2.65 -6.40
N SER A 79 7.86 -1.67 -6.28
CA SER A 79 6.95 -1.30 -7.35
C SER A 79 7.14 0.16 -7.75
N LYS A 80 7.15 0.42 -9.05
CA LYS A 80 7.08 1.77 -9.62
C LYS A 80 5.71 2.09 -10.22
N ASP A 81 4.75 1.17 -10.06
CA ASP A 81 3.40 1.29 -10.61
C ASP A 81 2.36 1.33 -9.48
N HIS A 82 1.56 2.39 -9.48
CA HIS A 82 0.59 2.65 -8.41
C HIS A 82 -0.53 1.60 -8.36
N ALA A 83 -0.99 1.14 -9.53
CA ALA A 83 -2.01 0.10 -9.64
C ALA A 83 -1.50 -1.26 -9.12
N THR A 84 -0.26 -1.60 -9.46
CA THR A 84 0.46 -2.77 -8.94
C THR A 84 0.61 -2.69 -7.42
N THR A 85 0.90 -1.52 -6.87
CA THR A 85 1.02 -1.33 -5.42
C THR A 85 -0.27 -1.70 -4.69
N ALA A 86 -1.43 -1.21 -5.18
CA ALA A 86 -2.73 -1.59 -4.62
C ALA A 86 -3.01 -3.09 -4.76
N ALA A 87 -2.70 -3.68 -5.91
CA ALA A 87 -2.86 -5.12 -6.14
C ALA A 87 -2.00 -5.98 -5.18
N VAL A 88 -0.79 -5.53 -4.84
CA VAL A 88 0.07 -6.22 -3.86
C VAL A 88 -0.57 -6.19 -2.48
N LEU A 89 -1.11 -5.06 -2.04
CA LEU A 89 -1.83 -4.98 -0.76
C LEU A 89 -3.02 -5.94 -0.73
N GLU A 90 -3.84 -5.91 -1.78
CA GLU A 90 -5.01 -6.79 -1.89
C GLU A 90 -4.62 -8.28 -1.90
N TYR A 91 -3.56 -8.65 -2.60
CA TYR A 91 -3.16 -10.06 -2.74
C TYR A 91 -2.49 -10.63 -1.48
N PHE A 92 -1.59 -9.89 -0.84
CA PHE A 92 -0.82 -10.39 0.29
C PHE A 92 -1.44 -10.09 1.66
N PHE A 93 -2.31 -9.08 1.74
CA PHE A 93 -2.89 -8.61 3.00
C PHE A 93 -4.40 -8.45 2.96
N GLY A 94 -5.05 -8.53 1.79
CA GLY A 94 -6.50 -8.39 1.65
C GLY A 94 -7.29 -9.52 2.34
N GLU A 95 -8.57 -9.29 2.66
CA GLU A 95 -9.45 -10.26 3.33
C GLU A 95 -9.57 -11.62 2.62
N GLN A 96 -9.36 -11.66 1.31
CA GLN A 96 -9.29 -12.91 0.54
C GLN A 96 -7.98 -13.67 0.73
N ILE A 97 -7.23 -13.37 1.81
CA ILE A 97 -5.93 -13.92 2.20
C ILE A 97 -5.83 -15.33 1.65
N SER A 98 -5.01 -15.47 0.61
CA SER A 98 -4.77 -16.71 -0.10
C SER A 98 -4.79 -17.86 0.91
N LYS A 99 -5.67 -18.84 0.71
CA LYS A 99 -5.88 -19.99 1.62
C LYS A 99 -4.56 -20.64 2.09
N ASP A 100 -3.49 -20.50 1.30
CA ASP A 100 -2.11 -20.90 1.62
C ASP A 100 -1.42 -20.05 2.70
N LEU A 101 -1.62 -18.72 2.70
CA LEU A 101 -1.06 -17.83 3.72
C LEU A 101 -1.77 -18.08 5.06
N ILE A 102 -3.12 -18.07 5.10
CA ILE A 102 -3.90 -18.37 6.33
C ILE A 102 -3.55 -19.76 6.88
N GLY A 103 -3.43 -20.78 6.02
CA GLY A 103 -3.04 -22.12 6.44
C GLY A 103 -1.72 -22.11 7.21
N LYS A 104 -0.70 -21.41 6.66
CA LYS A 104 0.59 -21.23 7.31
C LYS A 104 0.52 -20.36 8.59
N PHE A 105 -0.33 -19.34 8.63
CA PHE A 105 -0.58 -18.56 9.86
C PHE A 105 -1.19 -19.41 10.98
N ASN A 106 -2.12 -20.30 10.64
CA ASN A 106 -2.73 -21.24 11.58
C ASN A 106 -1.72 -22.30 12.06
N GLU A 107 -0.85 -22.79 11.17
CA GLU A 107 0.26 -23.69 11.52
C GLU A 107 1.27 -23.03 12.49
N LEU A 108 1.50 -21.73 12.35
CA LEU A 108 2.35 -20.94 13.24
C LEU A 108 1.74 -20.68 14.63
N LYS A 109 0.48 -21.09 14.88
CA LYS A 109 -0.28 -20.81 16.11
C LYS A 109 -0.30 -19.32 16.47
N GLU A 110 -0.35 -18.45 15.47
CA GLU A 110 -0.41 -17.01 15.68
C GLU A 110 -1.73 -16.59 16.35
N ARG A 111 -1.69 -15.55 17.18
CA ARG A 111 -2.89 -15.04 17.86
C ARG A 111 -3.85 -14.45 16.82
N LYS A 112 -5.15 -14.73 16.95
CA LYS A 112 -6.22 -14.21 16.09
C LYS A 112 -6.13 -12.69 15.89
N ASP A 113 -5.80 -11.96 16.96
CA ASP A 113 -5.65 -10.51 16.96
C ASP A 113 -4.54 -10.03 16.02
N LYS A 114 -3.43 -10.79 15.89
CA LYS A 114 -2.33 -10.47 14.99
C LYS A 114 -2.74 -10.64 13.53
N ILE A 115 -3.47 -11.71 13.21
CA ILE A 115 -3.99 -11.98 11.86
C ILE A 115 -4.94 -10.85 11.46
N GLU A 116 -5.84 -10.43 12.34
CA GLU A 116 -6.73 -9.29 12.11
C GLU A 116 -5.96 -7.98 11.90
N ALA A 117 -4.92 -7.76 12.71
CA ALA A 117 -4.08 -6.57 12.62
C ALA A 117 -3.32 -6.47 11.28
N ILE A 118 -2.82 -7.58 10.73
CA ILE A 118 -2.15 -7.60 9.42
C ILE A 118 -3.13 -7.61 8.23
N THR A 119 -4.40 -7.97 8.46
CA THR A 119 -5.42 -8.02 7.39
C THR A 119 -5.86 -6.61 7.02
N ILE A 120 -5.72 -6.25 5.75
CA ILE A 120 -6.19 -5.00 5.15
C ILE A 120 -7.58 -5.24 4.55
N SER A 121 -8.61 -4.67 5.16
CA SER A 121 -9.97 -4.76 4.63
C SER A 121 -10.16 -4.04 3.30
N GLU A 122 -11.18 -4.46 2.54
CA GLU A 122 -11.47 -3.94 1.20
C GLU A 122 -11.66 -2.41 1.21
N LYS A 123 -12.20 -1.84 2.29
CA LYS A 123 -12.36 -0.38 2.44
C LYS A 123 -11.04 0.40 2.26
N TYR A 124 -9.91 -0.14 2.77
CA TYR A 124 -8.62 0.54 2.67
C TYR A 124 -8.08 0.47 1.24
N ILE A 125 -8.32 -0.65 0.55
CA ILE A 125 -7.98 -0.80 -0.87
C ILE A 125 -8.81 0.18 -1.71
N ASP A 126 -10.10 0.33 -1.42
CA ASP A 126 -10.98 1.31 -2.05
C ASP A 126 -10.52 2.75 -1.78
N TYR A 127 -10.10 3.09 -0.54
CA TYR A 127 -9.52 4.40 -0.25
C TYR A 127 -8.34 4.70 -1.19
N LEU A 128 -7.40 3.76 -1.35
CA LEU A 128 -6.23 3.94 -2.19
C LEU A 128 -6.59 4.12 -3.67
N TRP A 129 -7.55 3.34 -4.17
CA TRP A 129 -8.03 3.46 -5.55
C TRP A 129 -8.77 4.77 -5.83
N LYS A 130 -9.66 5.18 -4.91
CA LYS A 130 -10.37 6.46 -5.01
C LYS A 130 -9.41 7.63 -5.02
N ILE A 131 -8.47 7.67 -4.06
CA ILE A 131 -7.55 8.81 -3.98
C ILE A 131 -6.56 8.83 -5.14
N LYS A 132 -6.14 7.68 -5.69
CA LYS A 132 -5.33 7.63 -6.92
C LYS A 132 -6.05 8.31 -8.08
N ARG A 133 -7.32 7.96 -8.32
CA ARG A 133 -8.13 8.56 -9.40
C ARG A 133 -8.34 10.05 -9.16
N ALA A 134 -8.71 10.44 -7.93
CA ALA A 134 -8.88 11.83 -7.57
C ALA A 134 -7.59 12.64 -7.79
N ARG A 135 -6.43 12.10 -7.38
CA ARG A 135 -5.12 12.70 -7.58
C ARG A 135 -4.82 12.94 -9.06
N GLU A 136 -5.08 11.95 -9.92
CA GLU A 136 -4.89 12.11 -11.37
C GLU A 136 -5.78 13.24 -11.92
N THR A 137 -7.04 13.30 -11.50
CA THR A 137 -7.97 14.36 -11.92
C THR A 137 -7.50 15.75 -11.48
N VAL A 138 -7.13 15.94 -10.22
CA VAL A 138 -6.74 17.27 -9.71
C VAL A 138 -5.36 17.70 -10.20
N GLN A 139 -4.43 16.76 -10.42
CA GLN A 139 -3.06 17.10 -10.83
C GLN A 139 -2.99 17.51 -12.31
N TYR A 140 -3.80 16.91 -13.17
CA TYR A 140 -3.81 17.21 -14.61
C TYR A 140 -4.97 18.11 -15.03
N GLY A 141 -5.95 18.29 -14.15
CA GLY A 141 -7.02 19.26 -14.33
C GLY A 141 -6.56 20.69 -14.06
N ILE A 142 -7.41 21.64 -14.40
CA ILE A 142 -7.21 23.07 -14.12
C ILE A 142 -8.00 23.58 -12.91
N SER A 143 -8.87 22.73 -12.35
CA SER A 143 -9.69 23.08 -11.18
C SER A 143 -8.88 22.91 -9.91
N ILE A 144 -8.79 24.00 -9.13
CA ILE A 144 -8.17 24.01 -7.80
C ILE A 144 -9.15 23.61 -6.69
N ASN A 145 -10.45 23.64 -6.99
CA ASN A 145 -11.50 23.29 -6.03
C ASN A 145 -11.77 21.79 -6.07
N TYR A 146 -11.91 21.18 -4.89
CA TYR A 146 -12.26 19.78 -4.69
C TYR A 146 -13.19 19.63 -3.47
N LYS A 147 -14.37 19.04 -3.69
CA LYS A 147 -15.32 18.78 -2.60
C LYS A 147 -14.85 17.61 -1.75
N GLU A 148 -15.30 17.54 -0.49
CA GLU A 148 -15.07 16.38 0.39
C GLU A 148 -13.60 16.20 0.85
N THR A 149 -12.82 17.28 0.90
CA THR A 149 -11.44 17.28 1.44
C THR A 149 -11.35 16.70 2.86
N ASP A 150 -12.34 16.95 3.71
CA ASP A 150 -12.41 16.37 5.07
C ASP A 150 -12.45 14.83 5.05
N VAL A 151 -13.21 14.25 4.11
CA VAL A 151 -13.33 12.80 3.95
C VAL A 151 -11.99 12.24 3.45
N VAL A 152 -11.38 12.89 2.47
CA VAL A 152 -10.05 12.54 1.94
C VAL A 152 -9.02 12.53 3.07
N MET A 153 -8.99 13.58 3.89
CA MET A 153 -8.03 13.71 4.98
C MET A 153 -8.22 12.64 6.06
N ARG A 154 -9.47 12.34 6.42
CA ARG A 154 -9.79 11.26 7.37
C ARG A 154 -9.34 9.91 6.83
N ASN A 155 -9.69 9.58 5.59
CA ASN A 155 -9.35 8.30 4.96
C ASN A 155 -7.82 8.12 4.85
N ALA A 156 -7.09 9.18 4.53
CA ALA A 156 -5.62 9.14 4.46
C ALA A 156 -4.99 8.83 5.83
N ARG A 157 -5.45 9.49 6.89
CA ARG A 157 -4.97 9.22 8.27
C ARG A 157 -5.30 7.82 8.73
N GLU A 158 -6.52 7.35 8.44
CA GLU A 158 -6.96 6.00 8.80
C GLU A 158 -6.13 4.93 8.06
N PHE A 159 -5.91 5.13 6.76
CA PHE A 159 -5.10 4.22 5.94
C PHE A 159 -3.65 4.15 6.42
N VAL A 160 -3.00 5.30 6.64
CA VAL A 160 -1.61 5.33 7.13
C VAL A 160 -1.50 4.68 8.51
N SER A 161 -2.47 4.90 9.40
CA SER A 161 -2.53 4.24 10.71
C SER A 161 -2.65 2.71 10.57
N LYS A 162 -3.48 2.23 9.64
CA LYS A 162 -3.59 0.80 9.35
C LYS A 162 -2.28 0.23 8.80
N MET A 163 -1.58 0.92 7.90
CA MET A 163 -0.29 0.45 7.39
C MET A 163 0.75 0.35 8.51
N LYS A 164 0.78 1.33 9.43
CA LYS A 164 1.66 1.28 10.62
C LYS A 164 1.35 0.09 11.51
N LEU A 165 0.08 -0.20 11.77
CA LEU A 165 -0.34 -1.38 12.53
C LEU A 165 0.16 -2.67 11.86
N VAL A 166 -0.07 -2.82 10.55
CA VAL A 166 0.37 -3.99 9.79
C VAL A 166 1.90 -4.15 9.86
N LEU A 167 2.65 -3.06 9.70
CA LEU A 167 4.12 -3.06 9.78
C LEU A 167 4.65 -3.49 11.15
N ASN A 168 3.99 -3.08 12.23
CA ASN A 168 4.39 -3.43 13.59
C ASN A 168 4.18 -4.93 13.88
N GLU A 169 3.14 -5.52 13.29
CA GLU A 169 2.80 -6.93 13.49
C GLU A 169 3.54 -7.87 12.50
N LEU A 170 4.19 -7.32 11.49
CA LEU A 170 5.01 -8.08 10.54
C LEU A 170 6.39 -8.43 11.12
N ASP A 171 6.49 -9.64 11.63
CA ASP A 171 7.77 -10.25 12.02
C ASP A 171 8.52 -10.89 10.83
N GLU A 172 9.75 -11.34 11.11
CA GLU A 172 10.64 -11.93 10.12
C GLU A 172 10.09 -13.20 9.48
N LYS A 173 9.36 -14.04 10.22
CA LYS A 173 8.79 -15.29 9.69
C LYS A 173 7.71 -15.00 8.66
N LEU A 174 6.85 -14.01 8.94
CA LEU A 174 5.80 -13.59 8.02
C LEU A 174 6.38 -12.96 6.76
N VAL A 175 7.39 -12.11 6.92
CA VAL A 175 8.13 -11.52 5.80
C VAL A 175 8.76 -12.63 4.93
N GLU A 176 9.34 -13.67 5.54
CA GLU A 176 9.92 -14.80 4.79
C GLU A 176 8.87 -15.59 4.00
N ILE A 177 7.71 -15.87 4.62
CA ILE A 177 6.60 -16.57 3.96
C ILE A 177 6.10 -15.77 2.75
N ILE A 178 5.86 -14.47 2.93
CA ILE A 178 5.42 -13.57 1.87
C ILE A 178 6.47 -13.50 0.76
N GLY A 179 7.75 -13.36 1.12
CA GLY A 179 8.86 -13.31 0.17
C GLY A 179 9.01 -14.59 -0.66
N LYS A 180 8.81 -15.77 -0.05
CA LYS A 180 8.78 -17.05 -0.79
C LYS A 180 7.63 -17.08 -1.79
N LYS A 181 6.43 -16.66 -1.38
CA LYS A 181 5.26 -16.61 -2.27
C LYS A 181 5.45 -15.62 -3.42
N ALA A 182 6.07 -14.48 -3.17
CA ALA A 182 6.42 -13.52 -4.22
C ALA A 182 7.39 -14.11 -5.25
N LYS A 183 8.40 -14.88 -4.82
CA LYS A 183 9.31 -15.59 -5.72
C LYS A 183 8.60 -16.67 -6.54
N GLU A 184 7.67 -17.42 -5.93
CA GLU A 184 6.84 -18.39 -6.66
C GLU A 184 6.05 -17.72 -7.79
N LEU A 185 5.43 -16.56 -7.53
CA LEU A 185 4.72 -15.78 -8.56
C LEU A 185 5.64 -15.29 -9.67
N GLN A 186 6.90 -15.01 -9.35
CA GLN A 186 7.91 -14.60 -10.33
C GLN A 186 8.36 -15.76 -11.23
N ILE A 187 8.32 -17.01 -10.76
CA ILE A 187 8.71 -18.18 -11.54
C ILE A 187 7.61 -18.61 -12.53
N LEU A 188 6.35 -18.23 -12.29
CA LEU A 188 5.24 -18.41 -13.24
C LEU A 188 5.33 -17.51 -14.49
N GLN A 189 6.49 -16.90 -14.75
CA GLN A 189 6.77 -16.03 -15.89
C GLN A 189 6.90 -16.83 -17.18
#